data_AF-A0A1V9K1J2-F1
#
_entry.id   AF-A0A1V9K1J2-F1
#
_cell.length_a   1.000
_cell.length_b   1.000
_cell.length_c   1.000
_cell.angle_alpha   90.00
_cell.angle_beta   90.00
_cell.angle_gamma   90.00
#
_symmetry.space_group_name_H-M   'P 1'
#
loop_
_entity.id
_entity.type
_entity.pdbx_description
1 polymer ?
#
loop_
_entity_poly.entity_id
_entity_poly.type
_entity_poly.pdbx_seq_one_letter_code
_entity_poly.pdbx_strand_id
1 'polypeptide(L)'
;MNVSSREVRLPLDDVLTVLRDLNEFVVSLDRIGARQASGTADDSTVGAFVTEWDVARRLAHARRVIGVALDAQLSTEENAEIDALCEEGRFFGADGAARSAADC
;
A
#
# COMPACT_ATOMS: atom_id res chain seq x y z
N MET A 1 1.49 9.58 -21.03
CA MET A 1 1.54 11.01 -20.61
C MET A 1 2.96 11.34 -20.12
N ASN A 2 3.51 12.56 -20.31
CA ASN A 2 4.72 12.97 -19.58
C ASN A 2 4.28 13.39 -18.17
N VAL A 3 4.04 12.41 -17.30
CA VAL A 3 3.69 12.62 -15.87
C VAL A 3 4.81 13.39 -15.14
N SER A 4 5.99 13.50 -15.76
CA SER A 4 7.26 13.83 -15.12
C SER A 4 7.46 15.28 -14.65
N SER A 5 6.45 16.15 -14.64
CA SER A 5 6.63 17.54 -14.15
C SER A 5 5.42 18.18 -13.47
N ARG A 6 4.31 17.46 -13.28
CA ARG A 6 3.12 18.03 -12.61
C ARG A 6 3.18 17.72 -11.12
N GLU A 7 3.08 18.75 -10.30
CA GLU A 7 3.07 18.64 -8.84
C GLU A 7 1.64 18.38 -8.35
N VAL A 8 1.49 17.43 -7.43
CA VAL A 8 0.26 17.19 -6.67
C VAL A 8 0.46 17.75 -5.27
N ARG A 9 -0.38 18.70 -4.88
CA ARG A 9 -0.30 19.33 -3.55
C ARG A 9 -1.07 18.51 -2.53
N LEU A 10 -0.45 18.28 -1.38
CA LEU A 10 -1.02 17.59 -0.23
C LEU A 10 -0.83 18.47 1.02
N PRO A 11 -1.77 18.48 1.97
CA PRO A 11 -1.56 19.11 3.27
C PRO A 11 -0.33 18.52 3.96
N LEU A 12 0.55 19.37 4.49
CA LEU A 12 1.80 18.92 5.08
C LEU A 12 1.58 17.94 6.23
N ASP A 13 0.57 18.18 7.08
CA ASP A 13 0.25 17.30 8.20
C ASP A 13 -0.17 15.90 7.76
N ASP A 14 -0.94 15.80 6.67
CA ASP A 14 -1.35 14.53 6.08
C ASP A 14 -0.14 13.78 5.50
N VAL A 15 0.75 14.49 4.78
CA VAL A 15 1.99 13.90 4.25
C VAL A 15 2.88 13.40 5.38
N LEU A 16 3.07 14.19 6.44
CA LEU A 16 3.89 13.80 7.57
C LEU A 16 3.33 12.56 8.29
N THR A 17 2.01 12.46 8.41
CA THR A 17 1.35 11.29 8.99
C THR A 17 1.60 10.05 8.13
N VAL A 18 1.38 10.15 6.81
CA VAL A 18 1.63 9.04 5.88
C VAL A 18 3.10 8.62 5.89
N LEU A 19 4.04 9.56 5.87
CA LEU A 19 5.47 9.25 5.86
C LEU A 19 5.92 8.56 7.15
N ARG A 20 5.38 8.94 8.30
CA ARG A 20 5.67 8.27 9.59
C ARG A 20 5.17 6.83 9.56
N ASP A 21 3.94 6.63 9.11
CA ASP A 21 3.32 5.31 9.00
C ASP A 21 4.12 4.40 8.06
N LEU A 22 4.44 4.89 6.86
CA LEU A 22 5.23 4.13 5.89
C LEU A 22 6.63 3.78 6.43
N ASN A 23 7.29 4.70 7.13
CA ASN A 23 8.60 4.44 7.71
C ASN A 23 8.54 3.36 8.80
N GLU A 24 7.54 3.42 9.69
CA GLU A 24 7.33 2.38 10.70
C GLU A 24 7.11 1.01 10.06
N PHE A 25 6.35 0.94 8.96
CA PHE A 25 6.10 -0.32 8.26
C PHE A 25 7.35 -0.88 7.60
N VAL A 26 8.09 -0.06 6.87
CA VAL A 26 9.32 -0.49 6.20
C VAL A 26 10.34 -1.02 7.20
N VAL A 27 10.59 -0.28 8.28
CA VAL A 27 11.57 -0.68 9.31
C VAL A 27 11.12 -1.95 10.05
N SER A 28 9.84 -2.05 10.38
CA SER A 28 9.32 -3.22 11.08
C SER A 28 9.34 -4.46 10.21
N LEU A 29 8.93 -4.35 8.94
CA LEU A 29 8.96 -5.45 7.99
C LEU A 29 10.39 -5.92 7.68
N ASP A 30 11.36 -5.00 7.53
CA ASP A 30 12.77 -5.34 7.37
C ASP A 30 13.28 -6.17 8.58
N ARG A 31 12.99 -5.70 9.79
CA ARG A 31 13.39 -6.41 11.02
C ARG A 31 12.71 -7.77 11.17
N ILE A 32 11.43 -7.88 10.83
CA ILE A 32 10.71 -9.16 10.85
C ILE A 32 11.30 -10.10 9.80
N GLY A 33 11.56 -9.63 8.59
CA GLY A 33 12.19 -10.42 7.52
C GLY A 33 13.57 -10.92 7.91
N ALA A 34 14.41 -10.08 8.51
CA ALA A 34 15.71 -10.49 9.04
C ALA A 34 15.58 -11.58 10.12
N ARG A 35 14.58 -11.46 11.00
CA ARG A 35 14.30 -12.48 12.02
C ARG A 35 13.82 -13.79 11.39
N GLN A 36 12.95 -13.74 10.38
CA GLN A 36 12.53 -14.93 9.64
C GLN A 36 13.72 -15.63 8.97
N ALA A 37 14.61 -14.88 8.34
CA ALA A 37 15.83 -15.44 7.73
C ALA A 37 16.76 -16.10 8.76
N SER A 38 16.78 -15.60 10.00
CA SER A 38 17.53 -16.21 11.12
C SER A 38 16.80 -17.36 11.83
N GLY A 39 15.54 -17.67 11.45
CA GLY A 39 14.70 -18.67 12.10
C GLY A 39 14.13 -18.25 13.46
N THR A 40 14.11 -16.94 13.78
CA THR A 40 13.64 -16.39 15.06
C THR A 40 12.29 -15.67 14.97
N ALA A 41 11.65 -15.74 13.80
CA ALA A 41 10.27 -15.31 13.55
C ALA A 41 9.66 -16.24 12.49
N ASP A 42 8.35 -16.33 12.48
CA ASP A 42 7.55 -17.12 11.54
C ASP A 42 6.46 -16.25 10.89
N ASP A 43 5.58 -16.85 10.09
CA ASP A 43 4.49 -16.14 9.40
C ASP A 43 3.50 -15.50 10.39
N SER A 44 3.32 -16.10 11.57
CA SER A 44 2.45 -15.54 12.61
C SER A 44 2.95 -14.19 13.12
N THR A 45 4.27 -13.97 13.08
CA THR A 45 4.90 -12.70 13.47
C THR A 45 4.50 -11.55 12.54
N VAL A 46 4.39 -11.81 11.23
CA VAL A 46 3.91 -10.81 10.27
C VAL A 46 2.41 -10.54 10.48
N GLY A 47 1.61 -11.59 10.68
CA GLY A 47 0.18 -11.46 10.96
C GLY A 47 -0.12 -10.65 12.23
N ALA A 48 0.66 -10.87 13.29
CA ALA A 48 0.59 -10.10 14.52
C ALA A 48 0.94 -8.64 14.28
N PHE A 49 2.04 -8.36 13.56
CA PHE A 49 2.39 -7.00 13.19
C PHE A 49 1.28 -6.28 12.42
N VAL A 50 0.71 -6.91 11.38
CA VAL A 50 -0.37 -6.31 10.58
C VAL A 50 -1.60 -5.98 11.43
N THR A 51 -1.95 -6.89 12.35
CA THR A 51 -3.16 -6.78 13.19
C THR A 51 -2.96 -5.79 14.33
N GLU A 52 -1.91 -5.96 15.13
CA GLU A 52 -1.69 -5.17 16.35
C GLU A 52 -1.31 -3.71 16.03
N TRP A 53 -0.72 -3.45 14.86
CA TRP A 53 -0.29 -2.12 14.45
C TRP A 53 -1.28 -1.44 13.48
N ASP A 54 -2.46 -2.03 13.27
CA ASP A 54 -3.51 -1.51 12.39
C ASP A 54 -3.00 -1.17 10.98
N VAL A 55 -2.07 -1.96 10.44
CA VAL A 55 -1.33 -1.63 9.21
C VAL A 55 -2.29 -1.39 8.04
N ALA A 56 -3.30 -2.24 7.88
CA ALA A 56 -4.30 -2.11 6.82
C ALA A 56 -5.09 -0.80 6.91
N ARG A 57 -5.51 -0.40 8.12
CA ARG A 57 -6.27 0.84 8.34
C ARG A 57 -5.42 2.08 8.01
N ARG A 58 -4.15 2.06 8.40
CA ARG A 58 -3.19 3.15 8.16
C ARG A 58 -2.81 3.28 6.68
N LEU A 59 -2.61 2.16 5.99
CA LEU A 59 -2.42 2.15 4.53
C LEU A 59 -3.68 2.64 3.79
N ALA A 60 -4.88 2.25 4.23
CA ALA A 60 -6.12 2.76 3.67
C ALA A 60 -6.26 4.28 3.85
N HIS A 61 -5.86 4.79 5.02
CA HIS A 61 -5.78 6.24 5.25
C HIS A 61 -4.80 6.92 4.28
N ALA A 62 -3.59 6.38 4.12
CA ALA A 62 -2.62 6.90 3.16
C ALA A 62 -3.14 6.92 1.72
N ARG A 63 -3.77 5.82 1.26
CA ARG A 63 -4.39 5.75 -0.07
C ARG A 63 -5.50 6.78 -0.23
N ARG A 64 -6.30 7.02 0.80
CA ARG A 64 -7.37 8.03 0.78
C ARG A 64 -6.79 9.44 0.69
N VAL A 65 -5.78 9.78 1.49
CA VAL A 65 -5.11 11.09 1.46
C VAL A 65 -4.60 11.40 0.06
N ILE A 66 -3.88 10.44 -0.54
CA ILE A 66 -3.35 10.59 -1.89
C ILE A 66 -4.48 10.66 -2.92
N GLY A 67 -5.46 9.75 -2.85
CA GLY A 67 -6.59 9.70 -3.78
C GLY A 67 -7.40 10.98 -3.81
N VAL A 68 -7.77 11.53 -2.65
CA VAL A 68 -8.50 12.80 -2.56
C VAL A 68 -7.71 13.95 -3.18
N ALA A 69 -6.38 13.98 -3.02
CA ALA A 69 -5.56 15.02 -3.61
C ALA A 69 -5.48 14.91 -5.14
N LEU A 70 -5.46 13.68 -5.67
CA LEU A 70 -5.50 13.41 -7.11
C LEU A 70 -6.87 13.80 -7.70
N ASP A 71 -7.95 13.34 -7.08
CA ASP A 71 -9.33 13.66 -7.50
C ASP A 71 -9.58 15.18 -7.55
N ALA A 72 -8.98 15.94 -6.64
CA ALA A 72 -9.12 17.39 -6.59
C ALA A 72 -8.29 18.15 -7.64
N GLN A 73 -7.24 17.53 -8.19
CA GLN A 73 -6.24 18.22 -9.03
C GLN A 73 -6.12 17.66 -10.45
N LEU A 74 -6.72 16.51 -10.72
CA LEU A 74 -6.67 15.81 -12.00
C LEU A 74 -8.07 15.67 -12.61
N SER A 75 -8.12 15.50 -13.94
CA SER A 75 -9.36 15.19 -14.64
C SER A 75 -9.82 13.76 -14.37
N THR A 76 -11.07 13.46 -14.70
CA THR A 76 -11.62 12.10 -14.59
C THR A 76 -10.81 11.08 -15.40
N GLU A 77 -10.38 11.45 -16.61
CA GLU A 77 -9.57 10.60 -17.48
C GLU A 77 -8.17 10.35 -16.88
N GLU A 78 -7.55 11.37 -16.29
CA GLU A 78 -6.25 11.25 -15.63
C GLU A 78 -6.33 10.33 -14.40
N ASN A 79 -7.38 10.46 -13.57
CA ASN A 79 -7.58 9.57 -12.43
C ASN A 79 -7.85 8.13 -12.86
N ALA A 80 -8.60 7.92 -13.93
CA ALA A 80 -8.84 6.58 -14.48
C ALA A 80 -7.54 5.91 -14.98
N GLU A 81 -6.61 6.67 -15.57
CA GLU A 81 -5.29 6.15 -15.96
C GLU A 81 -4.46 5.74 -14.73
N ILE A 82 -4.50 6.52 -13.65
CA ILE A 82 -3.80 6.20 -12.39
C ILE A 82 -4.41 4.95 -11.73
N ASP A 83 -5.73 4.83 -11.69
CA ASP A 83 -6.39 3.67 -11.11
C ASP A 83 -6.05 2.40 -11.90
N ALA A 84 -6.04 2.47 -13.24
CA ALA A 84 -5.62 1.34 -14.09
C ALA A 84 -4.16 0.91 -13.80
N LEU A 85 -3.23 1.86 -13.64
CA LEU A 85 -1.85 1.56 -13.26
C LEU A 85 -1.74 0.92 -11.86
N CYS A 86 -2.62 1.29 -10.93
CA CYS A 86 -2.67 0.68 -9.60
C CYS A 86 -3.19 -0.77 -9.65
N GLU A 87 -4.12 -1.06 -10.56
CA GLU A 87 -4.69 -2.39 -10.78
C GLU A 87 -3.71 -3.37 -11.46
N GLU A 88 -2.69 -2.88 -12.17
CA GLU A 88 -1.61 -3.70 -12.74
C GLU A 88 -0.64 -4.28 -11.68
N GLY A 89 -0.83 -3.93 -10.41
CA GLY A 89 -0.02 -4.42 -9.30
C GLY A 89 -0.06 -5.95 -9.11
N ARG A 90 1.01 -6.50 -8.54
CA ARG A 90 1.01 -7.91 -8.08
C ARG A 90 0.40 -7.98 -6.68
N PHE A 91 -0.76 -8.63 -6.58
CA PHE A 91 -1.48 -8.79 -5.31
C PHE A 91 -1.24 -10.18 -4.72
N PHE A 92 -0.92 -10.23 -3.42
CA PHE A 92 -0.78 -11.48 -2.69
C PHE A 92 -2.14 -12.19 -2.60
N GLY A 93 -2.18 -13.48 -2.96
CA GLY A 93 -3.41 -14.29 -2.95
C GLY A 93 -4.25 -14.28 -4.23
N ALA A 94 -3.92 -13.44 -5.22
CA ALA A 94 -4.65 -13.38 -6.50
C ALA A 94 -4.56 -14.70 -7.31
N ASP A 95 -3.42 -15.41 -7.22
CA ASP A 95 -3.24 -16.71 -7.89
C ASP A 95 -4.03 -17.86 -7.24
N GLY A 96 -4.45 -17.71 -5.97
CA GLY A 96 -5.20 -18.74 -5.24
C GLY A 96 -6.69 -18.77 -5.59
N ALA A 97 -7.27 -17.62 -5.91
CA ALA A 97 -8.68 -17.50 -6.30
C ALA A 97 -8.95 -18.06 -7.71
N ALA A 98 -8.04 -17.82 -8.67
CA ALA A 98 -8.13 -18.36 -10.02
C ALA A 98 -8.06 -19.90 -10.06
N ARG A 99 -7.33 -20.50 -9.12
CA ARG A 99 -7.18 -21.96 -9.02
C ARG A 99 -8.38 -22.66 -8.34
N SER A 100 -9.10 -21.98 -7.45
CA SER A 100 -10.33 -22.52 -6.85
C SER A 100 -11.54 -22.45 -7.79
N ALA A 101 -11.56 -21.52 -8.76
CA ALA A 101 -12.63 -21.42 -9.75
C ALA A 101 -12.52 -22.45 -10.89
N ALA A 102 -11.34 -23.06 -11.09
CA ALA A 102 -11.11 -24.06 -12.13
C ALA A 102 -11.47 -25.50 -11.72
N ASP A 103 -11.77 -25.72 -10.43
CA ASP A 103 -12.15 -27.02 -9.86
C ASP A 103 -13.66 -27.10 -9.46
N CYS A 104 -14.50 -26.19 -9.97
CA CYS A 104 -15.97 -26.23 -9.82
C CYS A 104 -16.68 -26.45 -11.16
#